data_AF-A0A6A3MTC0-F1
#
_entry.id   AF-A0A6A3MTC0-F1
#
_cell.length_a   1.000
_cell.length_b   1.000
_cell.length_c   1.000
_cell.angle_alpha   90.00
_cell.angle_beta   90.00
_cell.angle_gamma   90.00
#
_symmetry.space_group_name_H-M   'P 1'
#
loop_
_entity.id
_entity.type
_entity.pdbx_description
1 polymer ?
#
loop_
_entity_poly.entity_id
_entity_poly.type
_entity_poly.pdbx_seq_one_letter_code
_entity_poly.pdbx_strand_id
1 'polypeptide(L)'
;MADDYLSARIAHSRRDYVCSEDYDYNFVIPKNLVIKLNAVVEAEKKKRQKPRYFEVDVEQDHPEGTSEEIIVYFPGGTPQLTSGAVFRMIEFYNIVGKLNAWKADVQWLTPTNWRDISANPELFDVETDSDDLSFGYFGVEAPNIGK
;
A
#
# COMPACT_ATOMS: atom_id res chain seq x y z
N MET A 1 -17.56 -28.57 -8.06
CA MET A 1 -17.46 -27.32 -8.82
C MET A 1 -16.90 -26.29 -7.87
N ALA A 2 -15.66 -25.84 -8.07
CA ALA A 2 -15.24 -24.60 -7.43
C ALA A 2 -16.12 -23.49 -8.04
N ASP A 3 -16.71 -22.66 -7.19
CA ASP A 3 -17.58 -21.58 -7.66
C ASP A 3 -16.72 -20.57 -8.44
N ASP A 4 -16.90 -20.54 -9.77
CA ASP A 4 -16.19 -19.63 -10.67
C ASP A 4 -16.36 -18.16 -10.25
N TYR A 5 -17.43 -17.86 -9.51
CA TYR A 5 -17.68 -16.54 -8.95
C TYR A 5 -16.76 -16.21 -7.77
N LEU A 6 -16.44 -17.21 -6.93
CA LEU A 6 -15.47 -17.04 -5.84
C LEU A 6 -14.04 -17.00 -6.37
N SER A 7 -13.72 -17.80 -7.39
CA SER A 7 -12.38 -17.78 -7.99
C SER A 7 -12.06 -16.42 -8.60
N ALA A 8 -13.03 -15.76 -9.23
CA ALA A 8 -12.88 -14.41 -9.79
C ALA A 8 -12.53 -13.31 -8.76
N ARG A 9 -12.79 -13.56 -7.48
CA ARG A 9 -12.55 -12.61 -6.37
C ARG A 9 -11.20 -12.82 -5.69
N ILE A 10 -10.45 -13.84 -6.08
CA ILE A 10 -9.14 -14.17 -5.51
C ILE A 10 -8.08 -13.41 -6.30
N ALA A 11 -7.27 -12.62 -5.62
CA ALA A 11 -6.12 -11.97 -6.25
C ALA A 11 -5.00 -12.99 -6.47
N HIS A 12 -4.35 -12.90 -7.62
CA HIS A 12 -3.21 -13.73 -8.00
C HIS A 12 -1.98 -12.88 -8.25
N SER A 13 -0.81 -13.52 -8.19
CA SER A 13 0.50 -12.95 -8.50
C SER A 13 1.26 -13.86 -9.47
N ARG A 14 2.09 -13.25 -10.31
CA ARG A 14 3.20 -13.92 -11.01
C ARG A 14 4.43 -13.01 -11.05
N ARG A 15 5.61 -13.59 -11.23
CA ARG A 15 6.82 -12.84 -11.61
C ARG A 15 7.00 -12.94 -13.11
N ASP A 16 7.33 -11.81 -13.73
CA ASP A 16 7.48 -11.71 -15.17
C ASP A 16 8.47 -10.59 -15.51
N TYR A 17 9.13 -10.69 -16.66
CA TYR A 17 9.94 -9.60 -17.19
C TYR A 17 9.05 -8.69 -18.02
N VAL A 18 8.82 -7.47 -17.54
CA VAL A 18 7.90 -6.53 -18.19
C VAL A 18 8.47 -5.13 -18.30
N CYS A 19 7.99 -4.39 -19.30
CA CYS A 19 8.15 -2.95 -19.32
C CYS A 19 7.21 -2.36 -18.26
N SER A 20 7.75 -1.53 -17.37
CA SER A 20 6.96 -0.95 -16.28
C SER A 20 5.81 -0.08 -16.80
N GLU A 21 5.96 0.52 -17.98
CA GLU A 21 4.96 1.40 -18.61
C GLU A 21 3.66 0.68 -18.98
N ASP A 22 3.72 -0.64 -19.27
CA ASP A 22 2.55 -1.43 -19.70
C ASP A 22 1.51 -1.61 -18.58
N TYR A 23 1.94 -1.41 -17.33
CA TYR A 23 1.16 -1.68 -16.11
C TYR A 23 1.09 -0.46 -15.18
N ASP A 24 1.66 0.68 -15.58
CA ASP A 24 1.61 1.94 -14.83
C ASP A 24 0.38 2.75 -15.25
N TYR A 25 -0.77 2.42 -14.68
CA TYR A 25 -2.00 3.10 -15.02
C TYR A 25 -2.18 4.41 -14.26
N ASN A 26 -2.76 5.40 -14.95
CA ASN A 26 -3.09 6.72 -14.41
C ASN A 26 -4.45 6.80 -13.70
N PHE A 27 -5.14 5.68 -13.46
CA PHE A 27 -6.43 5.67 -12.77
C PHE A 27 -6.30 5.12 -11.34
N VAL A 28 -7.09 5.68 -10.42
CA VAL A 28 -7.17 5.22 -9.04
C VAL A 28 -8.18 4.08 -8.94
N ILE A 29 -7.80 2.96 -8.34
CA ILE A 29 -8.73 1.86 -7.99
C ILE A 29 -9.13 1.92 -6.51
N PRO A 30 -10.30 1.40 -6.12
CA PRO A 30 -10.75 1.39 -4.73
C PRO A 30 -9.72 0.90 -3.71
N LYS A 31 -9.57 1.61 -2.58
CA LYS A 31 -8.62 1.31 -1.48
C LYS A 31 -8.62 -0.15 -1.04
N ASN A 32 -9.80 -0.75 -0.91
CA ASN A 32 -9.93 -2.16 -0.50
C ASN A 32 -9.31 -3.14 -1.50
N LEU A 33 -9.32 -2.81 -2.80
CA LEU A 33 -8.64 -3.61 -3.82
C LEU A 33 -7.13 -3.44 -3.72
N VAL A 34 -6.65 -2.21 -3.55
CA VAL A 34 -5.22 -1.92 -3.34
C VAL A 34 -4.67 -2.71 -2.16
N ILE A 35 -5.38 -2.75 -1.02
CA ILE A 35 -4.98 -3.51 0.17
C ILE A 35 -4.87 -5.01 -0.13
N LYS A 36 -5.85 -5.59 -0.84
CA LYS A 36 -5.83 -7.00 -1.24
C LYS A 36 -4.64 -7.31 -2.16
N LEU A 37 -4.42 -6.47 -3.16
CA LEU A 37 -3.32 -6.63 -4.10
C LEU A 37 -1.97 -6.49 -3.39
N ASN A 38 -1.84 -5.55 -2.46
CA ASN A 38 -0.64 -5.40 -1.65
C ASN A 38 -0.33 -6.65 -0.83
N ALA A 39 -1.34 -7.25 -0.19
CA ALA A 39 -1.16 -8.48 0.57
C ALA A 39 -0.63 -9.62 -0.31
N VAL A 40 -1.09 -9.70 -1.57
CA VAL A 40 -0.61 -10.67 -2.55
C VAL A 40 0.82 -10.37 -3.01
N VAL A 41 1.15 -9.09 -3.25
CA VAL A 41 2.53 -8.66 -3.56
C VAL A 41 3.49 -9.08 -2.43
N GLU A 42 3.13 -8.80 -1.18
CA GLU A 42 3.96 -9.13 -0.01
C GLU A 42 4.09 -10.64 0.19
N ALA A 43 3.02 -11.41 -0.04
CA ALA A 43 3.08 -12.86 -0.02
C ALA A 43 4.01 -13.42 -1.13
N GLU A 44 3.97 -12.84 -2.33
CA GLU A 44 4.83 -13.23 -3.45
C GLU A 44 6.31 -12.90 -3.19
N LYS A 45 6.60 -11.73 -2.64
CA LYS A 45 7.96 -11.34 -2.20
C LYS A 45 8.54 -12.36 -1.22
N LYS A 46 7.75 -12.82 -0.26
CA LYS A 46 8.16 -13.81 0.75
C LYS A 46 8.51 -15.19 0.17
N LYS A 47 7.96 -15.59 -0.98
CA LYS A 47 8.25 -16.89 -1.61
C LYS A 47 9.72 -17.07 -2.03
N ARG A 48 10.50 -15.99 -2.20
CA ARG A 48 11.90 -16.03 -2.70
C ARG A 48 12.97 -16.03 -1.61
N GLN A 49 12.65 -16.14 -0.33
CA GLN A 49 13.68 -16.30 0.72
C GLN A 49 14.28 -17.72 0.76
N LYS A 50 14.62 -18.32 -0.38
CA LYS A 50 15.55 -19.47 -0.41
C LYS A 50 16.98 -18.92 -0.46
N PRO A 51 17.88 -19.35 0.43
CA PRO A 51 19.23 -18.82 0.47
C PRO A 51 19.98 -19.21 -0.81
N ARG A 52 20.56 -18.21 -1.49
CA ARG A 52 21.41 -18.36 -2.69
C ARG A 52 22.73 -19.03 -2.30
N TYR A 53 22.76 -20.35 -2.15
CA TYR A 53 24.02 -21.07 -1.99
C TYR A 53 24.54 -21.70 -3.28
N PHE A 54 23.69 -21.94 -4.28
CA PHE A 54 24.10 -22.56 -5.55
C PHE A 54 23.15 -22.21 -6.70
N GLU A 55 23.22 -21.00 -7.25
CA GLU A 55 22.65 -20.74 -8.57
C GLU A 55 23.76 -20.10 -9.42
N VAL A 56 24.19 -20.85 -10.43
CA VAL A 56 24.98 -20.32 -11.55
C VAL A 56 24.07 -19.35 -12.28
N ASP A 57 24.48 -18.10 -12.41
CA ASP A 57 23.80 -17.09 -13.22
C ASP A 57 23.75 -17.58 -14.67
N VAL A 58 22.65 -18.25 -15.02
CA VAL A 58 22.25 -18.37 -16.42
C VAL A 58 21.66 -17.01 -16.74
N GLU A 59 22.42 -16.17 -17.46
CA GLU A 59 21.89 -14.97 -18.09
C GLU A 59 20.66 -15.40 -18.91
N GLN A 60 19.47 -15.20 -18.36
CA GLN A 60 18.24 -15.33 -19.11
C GLN A 60 18.22 -14.16 -20.08
N ASP A 61 18.23 -14.47 -21.38
CA ASP A 61 17.97 -13.51 -22.45
C ASP A 61 16.60 -12.87 -22.20
N HIS A 62 16.60 -11.74 -21.49
CA HIS A 62 15.43 -10.93 -21.24
C HIS A 62 15.43 -9.75 -22.23
N PRO A 63 14.26 -9.38 -22.78
CA PRO A 63 14.17 -8.30 -23.75
C PRO A 63 14.69 -6.98 -23.15
N GLU A 64 15.51 -6.28 -23.93
CA GLU A 64 16.13 -5.02 -23.54
C GLU A 64 15.07 -4.00 -23.10
N GLY A 65 15.24 -3.39 -21.92
CA GLY A 65 14.26 -2.46 -21.33
C GLY A 65 13.18 -3.10 -20.45
N THR A 66 13.23 -4.41 -20.21
CA THR A 66 12.33 -5.08 -19.24
C THR A 66 13.00 -5.35 -17.90
N SER A 67 12.22 -5.32 -16.82
CA SER A 67 12.68 -5.64 -15.46
C SER A 67 11.83 -6.76 -14.85
N GLU A 68 12.43 -7.60 -14.01
CA GLU A 68 11.70 -8.62 -13.25
C GLU A 68 10.77 -7.94 -12.24
N GLU A 69 9.46 -8.05 -12.45
CA GLU A 69 8.43 -7.42 -11.62
C GLU A 69 7.44 -8.45 -11.11
N ILE A 70 6.77 -8.13 -10.00
CA ILE A 70 5.61 -8.91 -9.53
C ILE A 70 4.36 -8.28 -10.13
N ILE A 71 3.65 -9.05 -10.97
CA ILE A 71 2.38 -8.67 -11.56
C ILE A 71 1.25 -9.27 -10.73
N VAL A 72 0.30 -8.44 -10.32
CA VAL A 72 -0.89 -8.86 -9.57
C VAL A 72 -2.19 -8.55 -10.31
N TYR A 73 -3.19 -9.41 -10.17
CA TYR A 73 -4.44 -9.30 -10.91
C TYR A 73 -5.58 -10.10 -10.25
N PHE A 74 -6.82 -9.74 -10.55
CA PHE A 74 -7.98 -10.61 -10.32
C PHE A 74 -8.38 -11.30 -11.63
N PRO A 75 -8.71 -12.60 -11.60
CA PRO A 75 -9.23 -13.29 -12.76
C PRO A 75 -10.66 -12.78 -13.00
N GLY A 76 -10.88 -12.09 -14.11
CA GLY A 76 -12.16 -11.40 -14.35
C GLY A 76 -12.05 -10.05 -15.06
N GLY A 77 -10.89 -9.73 -15.63
CA GLY A 77 -10.72 -8.55 -16.48
C GLY A 77 -10.32 -7.27 -15.73
N THR A 78 -9.95 -7.35 -14.45
CA THR A 78 -9.29 -6.21 -13.81
C THR A 78 -7.92 -5.97 -14.46
N PRO A 79 -7.50 -4.70 -14.57
CA PRO A 79 -6.16 -4.35 -15.02
C PRO A 79 -5.10 -5.07 -14.17
N GLN A 80 -4.10 -5.64 -14.83
CA GLN A 80 -2.96 -6.25 -14.15
C GLN A 80 -2.05 -5.13 -13.65
N LEU A 81 -1.52 -5.20 -12.45
CA LEU A 81 -0.69 -4.14 -11.88
C LEU A 81 0.68 -4.66 -11.52
N THR A 82 1.71 -3.87 -11.77
CA THR A 82 3.04 -4.14 -11.23
C THR A 82 3.08 -3.82 -9.74
N SER A 83 4.07 -4.39 -9.05
CA SER A 83 4.30 -4.14 -7.63
C SER A 83 4.55 -2.66 -7.35
N GLY A 84 5.25 -1.97 -8.25
CA GLY A 84 5.45 -0.52 -8.21
C GLY A 84 4.14 0.29 -8.35
N ALA A 85 3.24 -0.10 -9.26
CA ALA A 85 1.94 0.55 -9.40
C ALA A 85 1.07 0.39 -8.15
N VAL A 86 1.04 -0.83 -7.58
CA VAL A 86 0.33 -1.08 -6.30
C VAL A 86 0.90 -0.22 -5.18
N PHE A 87 2.23 -0.13 -5.07
CA PHE A 87 2.89 0.70 -4.06
C PHE A 87 2.50 2.18 -4.19
N ARG A 88 2.57 2.76 -5.40
CA ARG A 88 2.13 4.14 -5.65
C ARG A 88 0.68 4.39 -5.23
N MET A 89 -0.21 3.43 -5.47
CA MET A 89 -1.62 3.55 -5.05
C MET A 89 -1.78 3.52 -3.52
N ILE A 90 -0.97 2.75 -2.79
CA ILE A 90 -0.94 2.79 -1.32
C ILE A 90 -0.50 4.16 -0.83
N GLU A 91 0.58 4.70 -1.41
CA GLU A 91 1.08 6.04 -1.06
C GLU A 91 0.03 7.11 -1.32
N PHE A 92 -0.67 7.06 -2.46
CA PHE A 92 -1.79 7.94 -2.75
C PHE A 92 -2.85 7.89 -1.63
N TYR A 93 -3.27 6.70 -1.20
CA TYR A 93 -4.26 6.58 -0.12
C TYR A 93 -3.75 7.02 1.25
N ASN A 94 -2.44 6.89 1.51
CA ASN A 94 -1.83 7.45 2.71
C ASN A 94 -1.85 8.99 2.69
N ILE A 95 -1.58 9.60 1.54
CA ILE A 95 -1.68 11.05 1.34
C ILE A 95 -3.13 11.52 1.52
N VAL A 96 -4.11 10.82 0.94
CA VAL A 96 -5.54 11.12 1.13
C VAL A 96 -5.93 11.05 2.61
N GLY A 97 -5.42 10.05 3.35
CA GLY A 97 -5.62 9.95 4.80
C GLY A 97 -5.11 11.18 5.55
N LYS A 98 -3.87 11.61 5.26
CA LYS A 98 -3.28 12.82 5.84
C LYS A 98 -4.06 14.09 5.47
N LEU A 99 -4.52 14.21 4.22
CA LEU A 99 -5.34 15.32 3.77
C LEU A 99 -6.66 15.40 4.53
N ASN A 100 -7.30 14.26 4.79
CA ASN A 100 -8.56 14.21 5.54
C ASN A 100 -8.34 14.57 7.02
N ALA A 101 -7.26 14.09 7.64
CA ALA A 101 -6.88 14.50 8.99
C ALA A 101 -6.65 16.01 9.07
N TRP A 102 -5.84 16.56 8.16
CA TRP A 102 -5.61 17.99 8.08
C TRP A 102 -6.91 18.80 7.89
N LYS A 103 -7.86 18.32 7.07
CA LYS A 103 -9.17 18.97 6.93
C LYS A 103 -9.97 18.95 8.22
N ALA A 104 -9.91 17.87 8.99
CA ALA A 104 -10.56 17.78 10.30
C ALA A 104 -9.94 18.79 11.27
N ASP A 105 -8.61 18.89 11.30
CA ASP A 105 -7.91 19.89 12.10
C ASP A 105 -8.36 21.31 11.73
N VAL A 106 -8.39 21.65 10.43
CA VAL A 106 -8.86 22.97 9.98
C VAL A 106 -10.31 23.22 10.39
N GLN A 107 -11.18 22.22 10.29
CA GLN A 107 -12.57 22.32 10.72
C GLN A 107 -12.71 22.55 12.23
N TRP A 108 -11.83 21.96 13.04
CA TRP A 108 -11.76 22.24 14.47
C TRP A 108 -11.21 23.65 14.74
N LEU A 109 -10.09 24.03 14.13
CA LEU A 109 -9.45 25.34 14.34
C LEU A 109 -10.35 26.54 13.97
N THR A 110 -11.21 26.39 12.96
CA THR A 110 -11.99 27.50 12.37
C THR A 110 -13.02 28.12 13.34
N PRO A 111 -13.89 27.34 14.01
CA PRO A 111 -14.83 27.87 15.00
C PRO A 111 -14.23 28.05 16.41
N THR A 112 -13.04 27.52 16.68
CA THR A 112 -12.46 27.52 18.03
C THR A 112 -12.20 28.93 18.57
N ASN A 113 -12.77 29.22 19.74
CA ASN A 113 -12.49 30.46 20.46
C ASN A 113 -11.16 30.34 21.22
N TRP A 114 -10.09 30.77 20.57
CA TRP A 114 -8.73 30.73 21.14
C TRP A 114 -8.55 31.49 22.45
N ARG A 115 -9.44 32.44 22.78
CA ARG A 115 -9.40 33.13 24.07
C ARG A 115 -9.78 32.21 25.23
N ASP A 116 -10.74 31.30 25.00
CA ASP A 116 -11.22 30.38 26.03
C ASP A 116 -10.19 29.27 26.28
N ILE A 117 -9.56 28.78 25.21
CA ILE A 117 -8.42 27.85 25.29
C ILE A 117 -7.22 28.49 26.00
N SER A 118 -6.88 29.74 25.66
CA SER A 118 -5.75 30.44 26.31
C SER A 118 -5.99 30.71 27.80
N ALA A 119 -7.25 30.85 28.20
CA ALA A 119 -7.63 31.04 29.60
C ALA A 119 -7.66 29.72 30.40
N ASN A 120 -7.85 28.57 29.72
CA ASN A 120 -7.95 27.25 30.34
C ASN A 120 -7.17 26.22 29.53
N PRO A 121 -5.84 26.12 29.71
CA PRO A 121 -5.00 25.24 28.91
C PRO A 121 -5.37 23.75 29.00
N GLU A 122 -6.02 23.31 30.09
CA GLU A 122 -6.54 21.93 30.24
C GLU A 122 -7.63 21.58 29.20
N LEU A 123 -8.35 22.56 28.65
CA LEU A 123 -9.31 22.33 27.56
C LEU A 123 -8.61 21.87 26.28
N PHE A 124 -7.38 22.35 26.05
CA PHE A 124 -6.60 21.92 24.89
C PHE A 124 -6.21 20.46 25.00
N ASP A 125 -5.76 20.01 26.17
CA ASP A 125 -5.38 18.62 26.40
C ASP A 125 -6.57 17.66 26.19
N VAL A 126 -7.77 18.04 26.67
CA VAL A 126 -8.99 17.24 26.47
C VAL A 126 -9.43 17.20 25.00
N GLU A 127 -9.32 18.32 24.27
CA GLU A 127 -9.74 18.40 22.86
C GLU A 127 -8.73 17.83 21.88
N THR A 128 -7.46 17.69 22.29
CA THR A 128 -6.36 17.18 21.45
C THR A 128 -5.83 15.83 21.91
N ASP A 129 -6.49 15.20 22.89
CA ASP A 129 -6.12 13.88 23.37
C ASP A 129 -6.12 12.88 22.20
N SER A 130 -4.94 12.36 21.91
CA SER A 130 -4.67 11.56 20.72
C SER A 130 -4.73 10.06 20.98
N ASP A 131 -5.08 9.65 22.21
CA ASP A 131 -5.12 8.25 22.63
C ASP A 131 -6.07 7.37 21.77
N ASP A 132 -7.03 7.99 21.08
CA ASP A 132 -7.94 7.33 20.12
C ASP A 132 -7.47 7.33 18.65
N LEU A 133 -6.36 8.02 18.34
CA LEU A 133 -5.79 8.01 16.99
C LEU A 133 -4.97 6.74 16.76
N SER A 134 -5.67 5.63 16.50
CA SER A 134 -5.03 4.48 15.86
C SER A 134 -4.54 4.92 14.47
N PHE A 135 -3.27 5.31 14.37
CA PHE A 135 -2.59 5.30 13.10
C PHE A 135 -2.71 3.87 12.59
N GLY A 136 -3.48 3.68 11.51
CA GLY A 136 -3.47 2.48 10.71
C GLY A 136 -2.08 2.30 10.11
N TYR A 137 -1.13 1.93 10.97
CA TYR A 137 0.23 1.59 10.66
C TYR A 137 0.13 0.27 9.91
N PHE A 138 0.16 0.34 8.58
CA PHE A 138 0.42 -0.84 7.78
C PHE A 138 1.86 -1.26 8.09
N GLY A 139 1.99 -2.14 9.08
CA GLY A 139 3.25 -2.61 9.62
C GLY A 139 4.16 -3.15 8.53
N VAL A 140 5.16 -2.35 8.19
CA VAL A 140 6.47 -2.87 7.81
C VAL A 140 7.25 -2.85 9.10
N GLU A 141 7.50 -4.02 9.69
CA GLU A 141 8.41 -4.15 10.82
C GLU A 141 9.77 -3.59 10.39
N ALA A 142 10.28 -2.62 11.15
CA ALA A 142 11.64 -2.13 10.97
C ALA A 142 12.61 -3.29 11.27
N PRO A 143 13.68 -3.48 10.47
CA PRO A 143 14.65 -4.52 10.74
C PRO A 143 15.32 -4.24 12.08
N ASN A 144 15.25 -5.25 12.95
CA ASN A 144 15.84 -5.25 14.28
C ASN A 144 17.37 -5.20 14.14
N ILE A 145 17.97 -4.01 14.29
CA ILE A 145 19.42 -3.86 14.36
C ILE A 145 19.80 -4.17 15.80
N GLY A 146 20.13 -5.45 16.03
CA GLY A 146 20.67 -5.92 17.30
C GLY A 146 21.95 -5.19 17.68
N LYS A 147 22.06 -4.87 18.97
CA LYS A 147 23.32 -4.50 19.63
C LYS A 147 24.13 -5.75 19.95
#